data_AF-A0A7K4QC39-F1
#
_entry.id   AF-A0A7K4QC39-F1
#
_cell.length_a   1.000
_cell.length_b   1.000
_cell.length_c   1.000
_cell.angle_alpha   90.00
_cell.angle_beta   90.00
_cell.angle_gamma   90.00
#
_symmetry.space_group_name_H-M   'P 1'
#
loop_
_entity.id
_entity.type
_entity.pdbx_description
1 polymer ?
#
loop_
_entity_poly.entity_id
_entity_poly.type
_entity_poly.pdbx_seq_one_letter_code
_entity_poly.pdbx_strand_id
1 'polypeptide(L)'
;MEVVGPNTRGDPFVRGDEETPYPTRHSEPYPLSKAQAERLLLEANGKPISGGGRLVTLSLRPTGIFGERHPLLELFYHRGRGLGGVVPRTLPQNAEHGRVYAGERGEKTGKKRGKNRKKIRKKNPEKNGGKKPGKNGGKWGKNGEK
;
A
#
# COMPACT_ATOMS: atom_id res chain seq x y z
N MET A 1 10.58 -7.03 -5.46
CA MET A 1 11.53 -6.19 -6.22
C MET A 1 12.36 -7.01 -7.21
N GLU A 2 12.07 -8.29 -7.41
CA GLU A 2 12.91 -9.18 -8.22
C GLU A 2 13.14 -8.67 -9.64
N VAL A 3 12.10 -8.11 -10.29
CA VAL A 3 12.17 -7.56 -11.65
C VAL A 3 13.11 -6.35 -11.76
N VAL A 4 13.25 -5.56 -10.70
CA VAL A 4 14.11 -4.36 -10.66
C VAL A 4 15.43 -4.66 -9.94
N GLY A 5 15.63 -5.92 -9.52
CA GLY A 5 16.84 -6.44 -8.86
C GLY A 5 17.33 -5.63 -7.65
N PRO A 6 18.33 -6.10 -6.92
CA PRO A 6 19.21 -5.19 -6.22
C PRO A 6 20.01 -4.38 -7.26
N ASN A 7 20.23 -3.08 -7.01
CA ASN A 7 21.20 -2.35 -7.84
C ASN A 7 22.62 -2.90 -7.62
N THR A 8 23.53 -2.56 -8.54
CA THR A 8 24.93 -2.97 -8.48
C THR A 8 25.67 -2.54 -7.21
N ARG A 9 25.16 -1.55 -6.46
CA ARG A 9 25.78 -0.96 -5.28
C ARG A 9 25.14 -1.37 -3.95
N GLY A 10 24.01 -2.09 -3.99
CA GLY A 10 23.19 -2.39 -2.83
C GLY A 10 22.38 -1.21 -2.27
N ASP A 11 22.29 -0.07 -2.98
CA ASP A 11 21.56 1.10 -2.48
C ASP A 11 20.03 0.83 -2.45
N PRO A 12 19.31 1.33 -1.43
CA PRO A 12 17.86 1.19 -1.38
C PRO A 12 17.18 1.93 -2.53
N PHE A 13 16.12 1.34 -3.09
CA PHE A 13 15.20 2.03 -4.01
C PHE A 13 14.06 2.64 -3.21
N VAL A 14 14.10 3.96 -3.03
CA VAL A 14 13.14 4.67 -2.19
C VAL A 14 12.19 5.47 -3.06
N ARG A 15 10.91 5.05 -3.12
CA ARG A 15 9.80 5.78 -3.77
C ARG A 15 10.11 6.28 -5.19
N GLY A 16 10.87 5.51 -5.97
CA GLY A 16 11.15 5.86 -7.36
C GLY A 16 9.95 5.65 -8.27
N ASP A 17 9.89 6.47 -9.30
CA ASP A 17 8.96 6.41 -10.44
C ASP A 17 9.62 5.77 -11.67
N GLU A 18 8.95 5.81 -12.81
CA GLU A 18 9.43 5.25 -14.08
C GLU A 18 10.72 5.90 -14.59
N GLU A 19 10.97 7.16 -14.22
CA GLU A 19 12.13 7.95 -14.65
C GLU A 19 13.32 7.80 -13.69
N THR A 20 13.09 7.31 -12.48
CA THR A 20 14.12 7.18 -11.45
C THR A 20 15.24 6.24 -11.91
N PRO A 21 16.48 6.74 -12.11
CA PRO A 21 17.58 5.91 -12.55
C PRO A 21 17.93 4.86 -11.50
N TYR A 22 17.86 3.58 -11.88
CA TYR A 22 18.22 2.49 -11.00
C TYR A 22 19.15 1.49 -11.71
N PRO A 23 20.48 1.56 -11.47
CA PRO A 23 21.46 0.72 -12.14
C PRO A 23 21.33 -0.72 -11.66
N THR A 24 20.57 -1.51 -12.39
CA THR A 24 20.18 -2.85 -11.96
C THR A 24 21.16 -3.89 -12.46
N ARG A 25 21.47 -4.89 -11.63
CA ARG A 25 22.13 -6.12 -12.08
C ARG A 25 21.16 -7.29 -11.96
N HIS A 26 20.83 -7.90 -13.09
CA HIS A 26 20.03 -9.11 -13.12
C HIS A 26 20.96 -10.32 -13.23
N SER A 27 21.01 -11.16 -12.19
CA SER A 27 21.65 -12.48 -12.24
C SER A 27 20.64 -13.57 -12.61
N GLU A 28 19.39 -13.39 -12.18
CA GLU A 28 18.37 -14.43 -12.28
C GLU A 28 17.66 -14.43 -13.65
N PRO A 29 17.19 -15.60 -14.14
CA PRO A 29 16.52 -15.70 -15.44
C PRO A 29 15.27 -14.83 -15.58
N TYR A 30 14.44 -14.74 -14.55
CA TYR A 30 13.19 -13.99 -14.60
C TYR A 30 13.41 -12.48 -14.77
N PRO A 31 14.21 -11.79 -13.93
CA PRO A 31 14.54 -10.38 -14.12
C PRO A 31 15.25 -10.09 -15.46
N LEU A 32 16.15 -10.98 -15.91
CA LEU A 32 16.78 -10.86 -17.23
C LEU A 32 15.75 -10.86 -18.37
N SER A 33 14.80 -11.80 -18.36
CA SER A 33 13.75 -11.88 -19.37
C SER A 33 12.86 -10.63 -19.40
N LYS A 34 12.59 -10.03 -18.23
CA LYS A 34 11.78 -8.80 -18.12
C LYS A 34 12.53 -7.58 -18.64
N ALA A 35 13.82 -7.46 -18.33
CA ALA A 35 14.66 -6.37 -18.86
C ALA A 35 14.80 -6.46 -20.39
N GLN A 36 14.97 -7.66 -20.93
CA GLN A 36 14.99 -7.89 -22.38
C GLN A 36 13.67 -7.52 -23.04
N ALA A 37 12.52 -7.92 -22.45
CA ALA A 37 11.21 -7.57 -22.96
C ALA A 37 10.96 -6.05 -22.96
N GLU A 38 11.35 -5.35 -21.88
CA GLU A 38 11.27 -3.90 -21.80
C GLU A 38 12.08 -3.23 -22.92
N ARG A 39 13.32 -3.67 -23.14
CA ARG A 39 14.16 -3.17 -24.23
C ARG A 39 13.48 -3.33 -25.60
N LEU A 40 12.94 -4.52 -25.88
CA LEU A 40 12.25 -4.79 -27.15
C LEU A 40 10.99 -3.92 -27.32
N LEU A 41 10.20 -3.71 -26.27
CA LEU A 41 9.03 -2.83 -26.28
C LEU A 41 9.40 -1.38 -26.60
N LEU A 42 10.47 -0.87 -25.96
CA LEU A 42 10.95 0.49 -26.17
C LEU A 42 11.50 0.67 -27.59
N GLU A 43 12.31 -0.28 -28.07
CA GLU A 43 12.83 -0.27 -29.45
C GLU A 43 11.72 -0.41 -30.50
N ALA A 44 10.60 -1.04 -30.17
CA ALA A 44 9.46 -1.20 -31.07
C ALA A 44 8.52 0.01 -31.10
N ASN A 45 8.60 0.91 -30.12
CA ASN A 45 7.72 2.06 -30.05
C ASN A 45 7.88 2.96 -31.30
N GLY A 46 6.77 3.37 -31.90
CA GLY A 46 6.75 4.22 -33.08
C GLY A 46 7.04 3.51 -34.41
N LYS A 47 7.35 2.21 -34.42
CA LYS A 47 7.56 1.46 -35.67
C LYS A 47 6.29 1.43 -36.52
N PRO A 48 6.40 1.55 -37.86
CA PRO A 48 5.26 1.47 -38.75
C PRO A 48 4.65 0.06 -38.71
N ILE A 49 3.33 -0.02 -38.76
CA ILE A 49 2.58 -1.28 -38.86
C ILE A 49 1.85 -1.37 -40.20
N SER A 50 1.51 -2.60 -40.63
CA SER A 50 0.67 -2.80 -41.80
C SER A 50 -0.66 -2.07 -41.63
N GLY A 51 -1.09 -1.36 -42.68
CA GLY A 51 -2.28 -0.49 -42.61
C GLY A 51 -2.00 0.97 -42.26
N GLY A 52 -0.73 1.41 -42.25
CA GLY A 52 -0.37 2.84 -42.22
C GLY A 52 -0.31 3.49 -40.84
N GLY A 53 -0.48 2.71 -39.76
CA GLY A 53 -0.35 3.17 -38.38
C GLY A 53 1.08 3.13 -37.84
N ARG A 54 1.24 3.56 -36.58
CA ARG A 54 2.45 3.38 -35.78
C ARG A 54 2.13 2.58 -34.52
N LEU A 55 3.02 1.68 -34.13
CA LEU A 55 2.91 0.95 -32.88
C LEU A 55 3.14 1.90 -31.69
N VAL A 56 2.27 1.85 -30.70
CA VAL A 56 2.44 2.57 -29.43
C VAL A 56 2.62 1.55 -28.33
N THR A 57 3.74 1.63 -27.61
CA THR A 57 4.09 0.70 -26.54
C THR A 57 4.24 1.41 -25.20
N LEU A 58 4.04 0.66 -24.11
CA LEU A 58 4.25 1.12 -22.73
C LEU A 58 4.91 0.00 -21.93
N SER A 59 5.88 0.35 -21.10
CA SER A 59 6.49 -0.54 -20.10
C SER A 59 6.17 -0.01 -18.71
N LEU A 60 5.59 -0.85 -17.85
CA LEU A 60 5.27 -0.52 -16.46
C LEU A 60 6.13 -1.38 -15.52
N ARG A 61 6.59 -0.79 -14.42
CA ARG A 61 7.45 -1.45 -13.42
C ARG A 61 6.75 -1.58 -12.06
N PRO A 62 5.61 -2.29 -11.96
CA PRO A 62 4.89 -2.39 -10.70
C PRO A 62 5.71 -3.16 -9.67
N THR A 63 5.69 -2.70 -8.42
CA THR A 63 6.38 -3.34 -7.31
C THR A 63 5.39 -4.05 -6.39
N GLY A 64 5.65 -5.34 -6.13
CA GLY A 64 5.00 -6.10 -5.06
C GLY A 64 3.47 -6.14 -5.11
N ILE A 65 2.92 -6.53 -6.26
CA ILE A 65 1.48 -6.66 -6.46
C ILE A 65 0.90 -7.73 -5.51
N PHE A 66 -0.24 -7.46 -4.89
CA PHE A 66 -0.98 -8.42 -4.08
C PHE A 66 -2.48 -8.22 -4.25
N GLY A 67 -3.29 -9.24 -3.95
CA GLY A 67 -4.74 -9.20 -4.14
C GLY A 67 -5.43 -10.42 -3.55
N GLU A 68 -6.73 -10.54 -3.80
CA GLU A 68 -7.51 -11.71 -3.42
C GLU A 68 -6.95 -12.97 -4.11
N ARG A 69 -7.03 -14.11 -3.42
CA ARG A 69 -6.55 -15.41 -3.91
C ARG A 69 -5.04 -15.44 -4.26
N HIS A 70 -4.25 -14.52 -3.71
CA HIS A 70 -2.80 -14.52 -3.92
C HIS A 70 -2.15 -15.72 -3.21
N PRO A 71 -1.55 -16.70 -3.92
CA PRO A 71 -1.11 -17.96 -3.31
C PRO A 71 -0.10 -17.80 -2.18
N LEU A 72 0.85 -16.85 -2.30
CA LEU A 72 1.81 -16.59 -1.21
C LEU A 72 1.15 -16.02 0.05
N LEU A 73 0.12 -15.18 -0.08
CA LEU A 73 -0.58 -14.63 1.10
C LEU A 73 -1.38 -15.74 1.80
N GLU A 74 -2.01 -16.62 1.03
CA GLU A 74 -2.69 -17.81 1.55
C GLU A 74 -1.69 -18.75 2.25
N LEU A 75 -0.53 -19.01 1.65
CA LEU A 75 0.54 -19.80 2.27
C LEU A 75 1.00 -19.18 3.60
N PHE A 76 1.24 -17.86 3.64
CA PHE A 76 1.64 -17.18 4.87
C PHE A 76 0.56 -17.27 5.94
N TYR A 77 -0.72 -17.17 5.55
CA TYR A 77 -1.84 -17.33 6.46
C TYR A 77 -1.86 -18.74 7.07
N HIS A 78 -1.81 -19.79 6.25
CA HIS A 78 -1.82 -21.17 6.76
C HIS A 78 -0.61 -21.49 7.63
N ARG A 79 0.58 -21.01 7.23
CA ARG A 79 1.81 -21.18 8.01
C ARG A 79 1.72 -20.47 9.35
N GLY A 80 1.24 -19.22 9.36
CA GLY A 80 1.03 -18.46 10.59
C GLY A 80 0.03 -19.13 11.52
N ARG A 81 -1.06 -19.68 10.96
CA ARG A 81 -2.03 -20.47 11.72
C ARG A 81 -1.43 -21.73 12.33
N GLY A 82 -0.58 -22.45 11.60
CA GLY A 82 0.14 -23.61 12.11
C GLY A 82 1.12 -23.28 13.23
N LEU A 83 1.63 -22.05 13.27
CA LEU A 83 2.55 -21.53 14.30
C LEU A 83 1.82 -20.80 15.44
N GLY A 84 0.55 -21.12 15.70
CA GLY A 84 -0.23 -20.50 16.79
C GLY A 84 -0.57 -19.03 16.56
N GLY A 85 -0.61 -18.57 15.31
CA GLY A 85 -0.89 -17.19 14.94
C GLY A 85 0.36 -16.33 14.74
N VAL A 86 1.55 -16.90 14.84
CA VAL A 86 2.83 -16.19 14.65
C VAL A 86 3.30 -16.32 13.20
N VAL A 87 3.50 -15.20 12.51
CA VAL A 87 4.13 -15.18 11.18
C VAL A 87 5.59 -14.73 11.33
N PRO A 88 6.57 -15.61 11.07
CA PRO A 88 7.98 -15.26 11.15
C PRO A 88 8.32 -14.11 10.19
N ARG A 89 9.03 -13.11 10.71
CA ARG A 89 9.50 -11.99 9.90
C ARG A 89 10.68 -12.44 9.04
N THR A 90 10.60 -12.21 7.74
CA THR A 90 11.66 -12.57 6.77
C THR A 90 12.55 -11.39 6.37
N LEU A 91 12.23 -10.17 6.83
CA LEU A 91 12.88 -8.93 6.45
C LEU A 91 13.26 -8.09 7.68
N PRO A 92 14.25 -7.19 7.59
CA PRO A 92 14.57 -6.25 8.67
C PRO A 92 13.38 -5.37 9.07
N GLN A 93 13.37 -4.86 10.31
CA GLN A 93 12.26 -4.06 10.84
C GLN A 93 12.09 -2.70 10.13
N ASN A 94 13.17 -2.16 9.59
CA ASN A 94 13.22 -0.91 8.83
C ASN A 94 13.02 -1.13 7.32
N ALA A 95 12.71 -2.35 6.87
CA ALA A 95 12.54 -2.63 5.45
C ALA A 95 11.18 -2.10 4.95
N GLU A 96 11.23 -1.12 4.05
CA GLU A 96 10.06 -0.62 3.33
C GLU A 96 9.87 -1.39 2.01
N HIS A 97 8.61 -1.70 1.66
CA HIS A 97 8.27 -2.31 0.38
C HIS A 97 7.10 -1.59 -0.27
N GLY A 98 7.30 -1.11 -1.50
CA GLY A 98 6.19 -0.71 -2.37
C GLY A 98 5.33 -1.93 -2.69
N ARG A 99 4.05 -1.88 -2.31
CA ARG A 99 3.06 -2.93 -2.57
C ARG A 99 1.84 -2.31 -3.22
N VAL A 100 1.37 -2.92 -4.30
CA VAL A 100 0.20 -2.44 -5.04
C VAL A 100 -0.93 -3.45 -4.90
N TYR A 101 -2.09 -3.01 -4.43
CA TYR A 101 -3.28 -3.85 -4.39
C TYR A 101 -3.91 -3.96 -5.76
N ALA A 102 -4.04 -5.19 -6.26
CA ALA A 102 -4.74 -5.53 -7.49
C ALA A 102 -5.89 -6.48 -7.15
N GLY A 103 -6.99 -5.88 -6.69
CA GLY A 103 -8.21 -6.64 -6.42
C GLY A 103 -9.33 -6.36 -7.40
N GLU A 104 -10.29 -7.29 -7.43
CA GLU A 104 -11.49 -7.12 -8.24
C GLU A 104 -12.22 -5.84 -7.81
N ARG A 105 -12.53 -4.96 -8.76
CA ARG A 105 -13.60 -3.98 -8.54
C ARG A 105 -14.88 -4.79 -8.46
N GLY A 106 -15.37 -5.01 -7.23
CA GLY A 106 -16.69 -5.57 -7.02
C GLY A 106 -17.68 -4.86 -7.94
N GLU A 107 -18.23 -5.63 -8.89
CA GLU A 107 -19.33 -5.20 -9.73
C GLU A 107 -20.37 -4.61 -8.77
N LYS A 108 -20.67 -3.31 -8.94
CA LYS A 108 -21.78 -2.70 -8.21
C LYS A 108 -23.05 -3.31 -8.77
N THR A 109 -23.36 -4.54 -8.37
CA THR A 109 -24.68 -5.12 -8.51
C THR A 109 -25.63 -4.09 -7.91
N GLY A 110 -26.46 -3.51 -8.76
CA GLY A 110 -27.41 -2.46 -8.45
C GLY A 110 -28.53 -2.94 -7.53
N LYS A 111 -28.21 -3.62 -6.43
CA LYS A 111 -29.14 -3.83 -5.33
C LYS A 111 -29.27 -2.49 -4.63
N LYS A 112 -30.29 -1.73 -5.02
CA LYS A 112 -30.81 -0.58 -4.25
C LYS A 112 -30.98 -1.05 -2.80
N ARG A 113 -29.97 -0.83 -1.97
CA ARG A 113 -30.11 -0.94 -0.51
C ARG A 113 -31.15 0.10 -0.12
N GLY A 114 -32.36 -0.37 0.19
CA GLY A 114 -33.42 0.45 0.75
C GLY A 114 -32.84 1.28 1.88
N LYS A 115 -32.92 2.60 1.73
CA LYS A 115 -32.45 3.56 2.74
C LYS A 115 -33.35 3.44 3.97
N ASN A 116 -33.07 2.52 4.88
CA ASN A 116 -33.51 2.67 6.26
C ASN A 116 -32.57 3.66 6.95
N ARG A 117 -32.79 4.95 6.66
CA ARG A 117 -32.24 6.06 7.43
C ARG A 117 -32.85 6.02 8.84
N LYS A 118 -32.23 5.28 9.75
CA LYS A 118 -32.40 5.57 11.19
C LYS A 118 -31.83 6.98 11.42
N LYS A 119 -32.71 7.97 11.58
CA LYS A 119 -32.35 9.34 12.00
C LYS A 119 -31.66 9.26 13.36
N ILE A 120 -30.33 9.33 13.36
CA ILE A 120 -29.58 9.66 14.58
C ILE A 120 -29.85 11.15 14.84
N ARG A 121 -30.70 11.39 15.84
CA ARG A 121 -31.13 12.72 16.29
C ARG A 121 -29.92 13.37 16.96
N LYS A 122 -29.20 14.26 16.25
CA LYS A 122 -28.16 15.12 16.83
C LYS A 122 -28.81 15.98 17.93
N LYS A 123 -28.48 15.73 19.20
CA LYS A 123 -28.75 16.69 20.27
C LYS A 123 -27.71 17.80 20.15
N ASN A 124 -28.16 19.01 19.87
CA ASN A 124 -27.36 20.22 19.85
C ASN A 124 -27.25 20.73 21.31
N PRO A 125 -26.07 20.90 21.91
CA PRO A 125 -25.96 21.39 23.27
C PRO A 125 -25.51 22.85 23.26
N GLU A 126 -26.39 23.79 22.94
CA GLU A 126 -26.13 25.18 23.30
C GLU A 126 -27.41 25.92 23.71
N LYS A 127 -27.24 26.67 24.81
CA LYS A 127 -28.12 27.66 25.44
C LYS A 127 -29.01 27.14 26.58
N ASN A 128 -28.48 27.27 27.80
CA ASN A 128 -29.05 28.23 28.74
C ASN A 128 -27.97 28.68 29.74
N GLY A 129 -27.79 29.99 29.83
CA GLY A 129 -26.74 30.63 30.61
C GLY A 129 -27.08 30.88 32.07
N GLY A 130 -26.05 31.31 32.80
CA GLY A 130 -26.11 32.28 33.89
C GLY A 130 -26.63 31.81 35.26
N LYS A 131 -25.69 31.55 36.18
CA LYS A 131 -25.57 32.26 37.48
C LYS A 131 -24.31 31.79 38.24
N LYS A 132 -23.37 32.72 38.49
CA LYS A 132 -22.38 32.64 39.60
C LYS A 132 -23.08 33.12 40.89
N PRO A 133 -22.77 32.58 42.09
CA PRO A 133 -21.58 32.92 42.90
C PRO A 133 -21.01 31.67 43.61
N GLY A 134 -19.94 31.63 44.41
CA GLY A 134 -19.07 32.62 45.03
C GLY A 134 -17.87 31.88 45.67
N LYS A 135 -16.85 32.65 46.05
CA LYS A 135 -15.59 32.18 46.65
C LYS A 135 -15.79 31.57 48.04
N ASN A 136 -15.00 30.53 48.36
CA ASN A 136 -14.31 30.25 49.62
C ASN A 136 -13.46 28.98 49.34
N GLY A 137 -12.14 28.96 49.42
CA GLY A 137 -11.32 29.30 50.58
C GLY A 137 -11.02 28.01 51.34
N GLY A 138 -9.93 27.32 51.01
CA GLY A 138 -9.53 26.07 51.67
C GLY A 138 -8.22 25.52 51.11
N LYS A 139 -7.14 25.71 51.87
CA LYS A 139 -5.74 25.38 51.58
C LYS A 139 -5.37 24.15 52.44
N TRP A 140 -4.23 23.52 52.14
CA TRP A 140 -3.50 22.46 52.87
C TRP A 140 -3.92 21.00 52.52
N GLY A 141 -3.00 20.05 52.34
CA GLY A 141 -1.57 20.04 52.62
C GLY A 141 -0.83 18.94 51.85
N LYS A 142 0.48 19.15 51.73
CA LYS A 142 1.49 18.17 51.30
C LYS A 142 1.47 16.96 52.23
N ASN A 143 1.79 15.78 51.71
CA ASN A 143 2.52 14.76 52.45
C ASN A 143 3.47 14.05 51.47
N GLY A 144 4.76 14.22 51.72
CA GLY A 144 5.80 13.32 51.24
C GLY A 144 6.23 12.38 52.37
N GLU A 145 7.18 11.51 52.01
CA GLU A 145 7.95 10.56 52.83
C GLU A 145 7.19 9.27 53.21
N LYS A 146 7.75 8.08 52.99
CA LYS A 146 9.17 7.67 53.09
C LYS A 146 9.64 6.82 51.91
#